data_AF-A0A2T7DZR3-F1
#
_entry.id   AF-A0A2T7DZR3-F1
#
_cell.length_a   1.000
_cell.length_b   1.000
_cell.length_c   1.000
_cell.angle_alpha   90.00
_cell.angle_beta   90.00
_cell.angle_gamma   90.00
#
_symmetry.space_group_name_H-M   'P 1'
#
loop_
_entity.id
_entity.type
_entity.pdbx_description
1 polymer ?
#
loop_
_entity_poly.entity_id
_entity_poly.type
_entity_poly.pdbx_seq_one_letter_code
_entity_poly.pdbx_strand_id
1 'polypeptide(L)'
;MEYVDRFEEMVSLVRRHNPSLHDCYYISSFISNLKDYIQYHLQCYRPIALSQNYCYAKRLEQAMPNNRKITPFSAVTKPQKPKNKERETQNQTIADLRAAGKCFKCRETWVPGYQGL
;
A
#
# COMPACT_ATOMS: atom_id res chain seq x y z
N MET A 1 5.96 12.45 5.96
CA MET A 1 4.62 13.00 5.72
C MET A 1 4.70 14.34 6.42
N GLU A 2 4.74 15.46 5.70
CA GLU A 2 5.02 16.76 6.31
C GLU A 2 4.07 17.09 7.48
N TYR A 3 2.85 16.54 7.44
CA TYR A 3 1.90 16.61 8.54
C TYR A 3 2.40 15.92 9.83
N VAL A 4 2.93 14.69 9.74
CA VAL A 4 3.40 13.92 10.91
C VAL A 4 4.56 14.65 11.58
N ASP A 5 5.50 15.17 10.78
CA ASP A 5 6.69 15.86 11.29
C ASP A 5 6.27 17.13 12.08
N ARG A 6 5.34 17.93 11.53
CA ARG A 6 4.76 19.10 12.22
C ARG A 6 3.95 18.73 13.47
N PHE A 7 3.26 17.59 13.44
CA PHE A 7 2.47 17.12 14.57
C PHE A 7 3.38 16.69 15.74
N GLU A 8 4.48 15.99 15.48
CA GLU A 8 5.45 15.59 16.51
C GLU A 8 6.12 16.80 17.18
N GLU A 9 6.43 17.84 16.41
CA GLU A 9 6.95 19.10 16.96
C GLU A 9 5.92 19.75 17.91
N MET A 10 4.65 19.81 17.49
CA MET A 10 3.56 20.32 18.33
C MET A 10 3.38 19.50 19.61
N VAL A 11 3.36 18.17 19.53
CA VAL A 11 3.26 17.29 20.72
C VAL A 11 4.42 17.57 21.69
N SER A 12 5.63 17.74 21.17
CA SER A 12 6.82 18.04 21.96
C SER A 12 6.73 19.39 22.67
N LEU A 13 6.09 20.38 22.05
CA LEU A 13 5.82 21.68 22.67
C LEU A 13 4.73 21.56 23.75
N VAL A 14 3.58 20.94 23.42
CA VAL A 14 2.45 20.82 24.34
C VAL A 14 2.80 20.01 25.58
N ARG A 15 3.57 18.91 25.46
CA ARG A 15 4.00 18.11 26.62
C ARG A 15 4.89 18.89 27.59
N ARG A 16 5.73 19.80 27.08
CA ARG A 16 6.57 20.66 27.92
C ARG A 16 5.76 21.65 28.75
N HIS A 17 4.70 22.21 28.17
CA HIS A 17 3.84 23.18 28.85
C HIS A 17 2.69 22.55 29.65
N ASN A 18 2.25 21.34 29.28
CA ASN A 18 1.09 20.66 29.85
C ASN A 18 1.38 19.16 30.07
N PRO A 19 2.26 18.80 31.00
CA PRO A 19 2.69 17.40 31.19
C PRO A 19 1.58 16.47 31.71
N SER A 20 0.48 17.00 32.25
CA SER A 20 -0.67 16.23 32.72
C SER A 20 -1.61 15.78 31.60
N LEU A 21 -1.39 16.23 30.37
CA LEU A 21 -2.24 15.90 29.24
C LEU A 21 -2.01 14.45 28.82
N HIS A 22 -3.07 13.64 28.85
CA HIS A 22 -2.97 12.21 28.57
C HIS A 22 -2.77 11.93 27.08
N ASP A 23 -2.12 10.80 26.76
CA ASP A 23 -1.83 10.41 25.38
C ASP A 23 -3.07 10.28 24.49
N CYS A 24 -4.22 9.98 25.10
CA CYS A 24 -5.52 9.93 24.42
C CYS A 24 -5.86 11.26 23.71
N TYR A 25 -5.48 12.40 24.29
CA TYR A 25 -5.70 13.70 23.66
C TYR A 25 -4.93 13.82 22.35
N TYR A 26 -3.65 13.47 22.36
CA TYR A 26 -2.81 13.55 21.16
C TYR A 26 -3.27 12.55 20.10
N ILE A 27 -3.67 11.35 20.50
CA ILE A 27 -4.19 10.33 19.57
C ILE A 27 -5.48 10.84 18.91
N SER A 28 -6.45 11.34 19.69
CA SER A 28 -7.70 11.88 19.15
C SER A 28 -7.46 13.09 18.24
N SER A 29 -6.57 14.00 18.64
CA SER A 29 -6.19 15.16 17.84
C SER A 29 -5.51 14.76 16.52
N PHE A 30 -4.62 13.77 16.57
CA PHE A 30 -3.96 13.23 15.37
C PHE A 30 -4.98 12.64 14.40
N ILE A 31 -5.82 11.71 14.87
CA ILE A 31 -6.80 11.02 14.01
C ILE A 31 -7.76 12.03 13.37
N SER A 32 -8.26 12.99 14.14
CA SER A 32 -9.25 13.97 13.66
C SER A 32 -8.72 14.89 12.54
N ASN A 33 -7.40 15.02 12.42
CA ASN A 33 -6.74 15.84 11.40
C ASN A 33 -6.23 15.01 10.20
N LEU A 34 -6.52 13.71 10.14
CA LEU A 34 -6.24 12.88 8.96
C LEU A 34 -7.37 12.95 7.94
N LYS A 35 -7.12 12.46 6.72
CA LYS A 35 -8.16 12.32 5.70
C LYS A 35 -9.22 11.31 6.16
N ASP A 36 -10.50 11.58 5.94
CA ASP A 36 -11.64 10.77 6.43
C ASP A 36 -11.47 9.27 6.19
N TYR A 37 -11.06 8.86 4.98
CA TYR A 37 -10.85 7.44 4.68
C TYR A 37 -9.79 6.80 5.59
N ILE A 38 -8.72 7.52 5.95
CA ILE A 38 -7.70 7.05 6.88
C ILE A 38 -8.29 6.96 8.30
N GLN A 39 -9.12 7.94 8.69
CA GLN A 39 -9.79 7.95 9.99
C GLN A 39 -10.68 6.72 10.17
N TYR A 40 -11.54 6.41 9.18
CA TYR A 40 -12.43 5.25 9.23
C TYR A 40 -11.65 3.94 9.42
N HIS A 41 -10.51 3.79 8.74
CA HIS A 41 -9.67 2.61 8.91
C HIS A 41 -9.00 2.54 10.30
N LEU A 42 -8.56 3.67 10.85
CA LEU A 42 -7.93 3.73 12.17
C LEU A 42 -8.92 3.46 13.30
N GLN A 43 -10.17 3.94 13.17
CA GLN A 43 -11.22 3.71 14.16
C GLN A 43 -11.51 2.20 14.37
N CYS A 44 -11.45 1.40 13.29
CA CYS A 44 -11.61 -0.05 13.38
C CYS A 44 -10.46 -0.77 14.11
N TYR A 45 -9.25 -0.19 14.09
CA TYR A 45 -8.04 -0.80 14.65
C TYR A 45 -7.74 -0.39 16.10
N ARG A 46 -8.42 0.65 16.60
CA ARG A 46 -8.30 1.16 17.97
C ARG A 46 -6.83 1.31 18.46
N PRO A 47 -5.97 2.01 17.71
CA PRO A 47 -4.54 2.12 18.03
C PRO A 47 -4.32 2.89 19.34
N ILE A 48 -3.52 2.29 20.23
CA ILE A 48 -3.27 2.76 21.60
C ILE A 48 -2.04 3.67 21.73
N ALA A 49 -1.22 3.77 20.68
CA ALA A 49 -0.01 4.57 20.67
C ALA A 49 0.09 5.49 19.44
N LEU A 50 0.68 6.67 19.60
CA LEU A 50 0.93 7.62 18.50
C LEU A 50 1.79 7.01 17.38
N SER A 51 2.85 6.28 17.74
CA SER A 51 3.74 5.64 16.77
C SER A 51 3.02 4.65 15.84
N GLN A 52 2.04 3.91 16.38
CA GLN A 52 1.20 3.00 15.59
C GLN A 52 0.32 3.79 14.62
N ASN A 53 -0.31 4.88 15.10
CA ASN A 53 -1.12 5.77 14.28
C ASN A 53 -0.31 6.36 13.12
N TYR A 54 0.93 6.81 13.35
CA TYR A 54 1.82 7.34 12.33
C TYR A 54 2.14 6.31 11.24
N CYS A 55 2.52 5.10 11.65
CA CYS A 55 2.83 4.00 10.74
C CYS A 55 1.62 3.60 9.90
N TYR A 56 0.43 3.50 10.51
CA TYR A 56 -0.79 3.13 9.81
C TYR A 56 -1.21 4.20 8.80
N ALA A 57 -1.25 5.47 9.22
CA ALA A 57 -1.61 6.58 8.34
C ALA A 57 -0.69 6.63 7.12
N LYS A 58 0.62 6.44 7.32
CA LYS A 58 1.61 6.38 6.23
C LYS A 58 1.34 5.22 5.26
N ARG A 59 1.01 4.04 5.77
CA ARG A 59 0.72 2.87 4.93
C ARG A 59 -0.58 3.07 4.12
N LEU A 60 -1.63 3.60 4.74
CA LEU A 60 -2.90 3.88 4.07
C LEU A 60 -2.77 4.98 3.02
N GLU A 61 -1.95 6.00 3.25
CA GLU A 61 -1.68 7.04 2.24
C GLU A 61 -0.90 6.48 1.04
N GLN A 62 0.04 5.56 1.25
CA GLN A 62 0.84 4.94 0.18
C GLN A 62 0.08 3.87 -0.62
N ALA A 63 -1.00 3.32 -0.06
CA ALA A 63 -1.86 2.34 -0.71
C ALA A 63 -2.85 2.97 -1.71
N MET A 64 -2.96 4.30 -1.73
CA MET A 64 -3.86 5.01 -2.65
C MET A 64 -3.37 4.87 -4.11
N PRO A 65 -4.21 4.35 -5.03
CA PRO A 65 -3.83 4.12 -6.41
C PRO A 65 -3.50 5.41 -7.18
N ASN A 66 -4.03 6.58 -6.76
CA ASN A 66 -3.83 7.86 -7.46
C ASN A 66 -2.43 8.48 -7.34
N ASN A 67 -1.57 8.04 -6.41
CA ASN A 67 -0.24 8.62 -6.22
C ASN A 67 0.90 7.77 -6.74
N ARG A 68 0.60 6.61 -7.32
CA ARG A 68 1.60 5.82 -8.04
C ARG A 68 1.73 6.43 -9.43
N LYS A 69 2.58 7.46 -9.57
CA LYS A 69 3.27 7.62 -10.85
C LYS A 69 3.99 6.30 -11.07
N ILE A 70 3.43 5.46 -11.94
CA ILE A 70 4.11 4.26 -12.43
C ILE A 70 5.34 4.82 -13.14
N THR A 71 6.45 4.96 -12.42
CA THR A 71 7.73 5.12 -13.07
C THR A 71 7.91 3.80 -13.80
N PRO A 72 7.86 3.77 -15.13
CA PRO A 72 8.22 2.55 -15.84
C PRO A 72 9.63 2.24 -15.37
N PHE A 73 9.80 1.09 -14.73
CA PHE A 73 11.11 0.55 -14.47
C PHE A 73 11.72 0.38 -15.86
N SER A 74 12.58 1.32 -16.26
CA SER A 74 13.45 1.15 -17.41
C SER A 74 14.37 -0.02 -17.06
N ALA A 75 13.85 -1.23 -17.23
CA ALA A 75 14.67 -2.40 -17.41
C ALA A 75 15.57 -2.03 -18.58
N VAL A 76 16.86 -1.87 -18.30
CA VAL A 76 17.89 -1.92 -19.32
C VAL A 76 17.77 -3.31 -19.95
N THR A 77 16.93 -3.40 -20.97
CA THR A 77 16.77 -4.56 -21.84
C THR A 77 18.08 -4.73 -22.56
N LYS A 78 18.83 -5.77 -22.18
CA LYS A 78 19.78 -6.39 -23.08
C LYS A 78 19.03 -6.77 -24.38
N PRO A 79 19.61 -6.56 -25.56
CA PRO A 79 18.91 -6.64 -26.84
C PRO A 79 18.31 -8.04 -27.07
N GLN A 80 17.02 -8.04 -27.43
CA GLN A 80 16.22 -9.20 -27.75
C GLN A 80 16.66 -9.85 -29.06
N LYS A 81 16.79 -11.19 -29.07
CA LYS A 81 16.63 -11.98 -30.29
C LYS A 81 15.13 -12.10 -30.60
N PRO A 82 14.70 -11.92 -31.86
CA PRO A 82 13.29 -11.93 -32.19
C PRO A 82 12.78 -13.37 -32.31
N LYS A 83 11.67 -13.67 -31.64
CA LYS A 83 10.83 -14.82 -32.00
C LYS A 83 9.37 -14.38 -32.05
N ASN A 84 9.03 -13.89 -33.25
CA ASN A 84 7.86 -14.18 -34.07
C ASN A 84 6.59 -14.72 -33.39
N LYS A 85 5.46 -14.12 -33.82
CA LYS A 85 4.13 -14.73 -33.99
C LYS A 85 3.38 -15.14 -32.71
N GLU A 86 2.07 -15.04 -32.61
CA GLU A 86 0.98 -14.59 -33.47
C GLU A 86 -0.20 -14.44 -32.49
N ARG A 87 -1.18 -13.59 -32.81
CA ARG A 87 -2.44 -13.54 -32.07
C ARG A 87 -3.13 -14.90 -32.16
N GLU A 88 -3.23 -15.64 -31.05
CA GLU A 88 -4.23 -16.69 -30.92
C GLU A 88 -4.77 -16.70 -29.48
N THR A 89 -5.77 -15.86 -29.24
CA THR A 89 -6.36 -15.62 -27.92
C THR A 89 -7.45 -16.63 -27.54
N GLN A 90 -7.88 -17.55 -28.40
CA GLN A 90 -9.20 -18.16 -28.20
C GLN A 90 -9.28 -19.64 -27.80
N ASN A 91 -8.23 -20.47 -27.79
CA ASN A 91 -8.38 -21.88 -27.33
C ASN A 91 -7.10 -22.50 -26.70
N GLN A 92 -6.46 -21.84 -25.72
CA GLN A 92 -5.35 -22.48 -24.99
C GLN A 92 -5.87 -23.49 -23.97
N THR A 93 -5.38 -24.73 -24.00
CA THR A 93 -5.82 -25.80 -23.10
C THR A 93 -5.16 -25.68 -21.72
N ILE A 94 -5.70 -26.38 -20.71
CA ILE A 94 -5.13 -26.41 -19.35
C ILE A 94 -3.66 -26.87 -19.36
N ALA A 95 -3.31 -27.82 -20.25
CA ALA A 95 -1.96 -28.36 -20.37
C ALA A 95 -0.97 -27.29 -20.86
N ASP A 96 -1.37 -26.48 -21.84
CA ASP A 96 -0.55 -25.40 -22.39
C ASP A 96 -0.30 -24.31 -21.33
N LEU A 97 -1.33 -23.98 -20.54
CA LEU A 97 -1.21 -23.00 -19.46
C LEU A 97 -0.27 -23.50 -18.36
N ARG A 98 -0.33 -24.79 -17.98
CA ARG A 98 0.62 -25.38 -17.03
C ARG A 98 2.06 -25.40 -17.58
N ALA A 99 2.25 -25.79 -18.83
CA ALA A 99 3.55 -25.80 -19.47
C ALA A 99 4.17 -24.39 -19.54
N ALA A 100 3.35 -23.37 -19.73
CA ALA A 100 3.76 -21.96 -19.73
C ALA A 100 3.93 -21.37 -18.31
N GLY A 101 3.67 -22.14 -17.25
CA GLY A 101 3.69 -21.64 -15.88
C GLY A 101 2.63 -20.56 -15.64
N LYS A 102 1.46 -20.67 -16.27
CA LYS A 102 0.35 -19.71 -16.21
C LYS A 102 -0.86 -20.28 -15.47
N CYS A 103 -1.55 -19.41 -14.76
CA CYS A 103 -2.78 -19.73 -14.06
C CYS A 103 -3.90 -20.03 -15.05
N PHE A 104 -4.66 -21.09 -14.80
CA PHE A 104 -5.79 -21.47 -15.66
C PHE A 104 -6.88 -20.38 -15.73
N LYS A 105 -7.13 -19.68 -14.61
CA LYS A 105 -8.23 -18.71 -14.48
C LYS A 105 -7.89 -17.34 -15.04
N CYS A 106 -6.72 -16.78 -14.69
CA CYS A 106 -6.33 -15.42 -15.08
C CYS A 106 -5.28 -15.37 -16.21
N ARG A 107 -4.70 -16.51 -16.61
CA ARG A 107 -3.64 -16.62 -17.63
C ARG A 107 -2.35 -15.83 -17.31
N GLU A 108 -2.18 -15.39 -16.06
CA GLU A 108 -0.97 -14.76 -15.52
C GLU A 108 0.02 -15.79 -14.98
N THR A 109 1.28 -15.41 -14.75
CA THR A 109 2.32 -16.30 -14.18
C THR A 109 1.85 -16.91 -12.86
N TRP A 110 1.76 -18.23 -12.82
CA TRP A 110 1.32 -18.98 -11.66
C TRP A 110 2.43 -19.07 -10.63
N VAL A 111 2.14 -18.62 -9.40
CA VAL A 111 3.04 -18.75 -8.25
C VAL A 111 2.36 -19.64 -7.18
N PRO A 112 3.10 -20.55 -6.52
CA PRO A 112 2.55 -21.35 -5.43
C PRO A 112 2.02 -20.44 -4.31
N GLY A 113 0.73 -20.55 -3.99
CA GLY A 113 0.03 -19.71 -3.00
C GLY A 113 -0.99 -18.72 -3.59
N TYR A 114 -1.04 -18.57 -4.92
CA TYR A 114 -2.09 -17.79 -5.59
C TYR A 114 -3.41 -18.58 -5.62
N GLN A 115 -4.22 -18.46 -4.58
CA GLN A 115 -5.64 -18.82 -4.64
C GLN A 115 -6.41 -17.58 -5.07
N GLY A 116 -6.79 -17.52 -6.36
CA GLY A 116 -7.55 -16.41 -6.96
C GLY A 116 -8.99 -16.35 -6.48
N LEU A 117 -9.15 -15.89 -5.23
CA LEU A 117 -10.36 -15.30 -4.68
C LEU A 117 -10.41 -13.81 -5.06
#